data_AF-A0A2I9DYH4-F1
#
_entry.id   AF-A0A2I9DYH4-F1
#
_cell.length_a   1.000
_cell.length_b   1.000
_cell.length_c   1.000
_cell.angle_alpha   90.00
_cell.angle_beta   90.00
_cell.angle_gamma   90.00
#
_symmetry.space_group_name_H-M   'P 1'
#
loop_
_entity.id
_entity.type
_entity.pdbx_description
1 polymer ?
#
loop_
_entity_poly.entity_id
_entity_poly.type
_entity_poly.pdbx_seq_one_letter_code
_entity_poly.pdbx_strand_id
1 'polypeptide(L)'
;MRGWFMDSLLQDLRALSQFDPRALYRVSTASGEHFYAGHRGVDPRGLPDTPRVHLSVMPQEQSALWTRGDGPNLVLHLMGWAALQNHRVRLEAVNEFDERGDHLVYEASLHAVDSVASARAGDPLRALLRVLVRAHVG
;
A
#
# COMPACT_ATOMS: atom_id res chain seq x y z
N MET A 1 4.53 10.30 -18.49
CA MET A 1 3.51 9.49 -17.78
C MET A 1 3.97 8.87 -16.45
N ARG A 2 5.24 9.03 -15.99
CA ARG A 2 5.71 8.44 -14.71
C ARG A 2 5.32 9.21 -13.44
N GLY A 3 5.17 10.54 -13.50
CA GLY A 3 4.85 11.36 -12.32
C GLY A 3 3.50 11.07 -11.66
N TRP A 4 2.42 11.08 -12.45
CA TRP A 4 1.05 10.82 -11.95
C TRP A 4 0.87 9.43 -11.33
N PHE A 5 1.64 8.45 -11.84
CA PHE A 5 1.68 7.10 -11.30
C PHE A 5 2.26 7.09 -9.89
N MET A 6 3.37 7.79 -9.64
CA MET A 6 3.97 7.85 -8.30
C MET A 6 3.16 8.70 -7.32
N ASP A 7 2.53 9.78 -7.78
CA ASP A 7 1.73 10.66 -6.93
C ASP A 7 0.55 9.93 -6.28
N SER A 8 -0.15 9.08 -7.04
CA SER A 8 -1.28 8.31 -6.52
C SER A 8 -0.85 7.22 -5.52
N LEU A 9 0.23 6.48 -5.79
CA LEU A 9 0.75 5.49 -4.84
C LEU A 9 1.22 6.15 -3.54
N LEU A 10 1.92 7.27 -3.63
CA LEU A 10 2.40 8.00 -2.46
C LEU A 10 1.24 8.52 -1.60
N GLN A 11 0.17 9.01 -2.22
CA GLN A 11 -1.04 9.42 -1.50
C GLN A 11 -1.68 8.26 -0.74
N ASP A 12 -1.84 7.09 -1.38
CA ASP A 12 -2.44 5.92 -0.75
C ASP A 12 -1.57 5.40 0.42
N LEU A 13 -0.23 5.39 0.25
CA LEU A 13 0.72 5.03 1.32
C LEU A 13 0.64 6.01 2.50
N ARG A 14 0.59 7.32 2.22
CA ARG A 14 0.45 8.35 3.26
C ARG A 14 -0.85 8.20 4.02
N ALA A 15 -1.97 8.05 3.32
CA ALA A 15 -3.28 7.88 3.93
C ALA A 15 -3.30 6.65 4.84
N LEU A 16 -2.84 5.49 4.36
CA LEU A 16 -2.81 4.28 5.16
C LEU A 16 -1.94 4.41 6.42
N SER A 17 -0.78 5.08 6.30
CA SER A 17 0.12 5.31 7.44
C SER A 17 -0.43 6.22 8.54
N GLN A 18 -1.49 7.00 8.23
CA GLN A 18 -2.14 7.86 9.22
C GLN A 18 -3.13 7.10 10.10
N PHE A 19 -3.67 5.97 9.64
CA PHE A 19 -4.70 5.22 10.36
C PHE A 19 -4.12 4.31 11.44
N ASP A 20 -3.14 3.46 11.09
CA ASP A 20 -2.51 2.54 12.04
C ASP A 20 -1.02 2.33 11.68
N PRO A 21 -0.08 2.74 12.55
CA PRO A 21 1.34 2.54 12.31
C PRO A 21 1.75 1.06 12.23
N ARG A 22 0.93 0.12 12.70
CA ARG A 22 1.15 -1.33 12.53
C ARG A 22 0.91 -1.80 11.11
N ALA A 23 0.05 -1.10 10.36
CA ALA A 23 -0.15 -1.36 8.93
C ALA A 23 1.07 -0.88 8.15
N LEU A 24 1.42 0.39 8.36
CA LEU A 24 2.50 1.07 7.66
C LEU A 24 3.06 2.18 8.55
N TYR A 25 4.31 2.05 8.98
CA TYR A 25 5.00 3.10 9.73
C TYR A 25 5.68 4.04 8.75
N ARG A 26 5.46 5.36 8.90
CA ARG A 26 5.98 6.37 7.98
C ARG A 26 7.00 7.26 8.68
N VAL A 27 8.12 7.51 8.01
CA VAL A 27 9.13 8.50 8.39
C VAL A 27 9.35 9.46 7.22
N SER A 28 9.20 10.75 7.48
CA SER A 28 9.51 11.81 6.49
C SER A 28 10.88 12.42 6.78
N THR A 29 11.69 12.58 5.74
CA THR A 29 13.02 13.19 5.80
C THR A 29 13.11 14.33 4.78
N ALA A 30 14.22 15.06 4.78
CA ALA A 30 14.46 16.10 3.78
C ALA A 30 14.59 15.55 2.34
N SER A 31 15.02 14.29 2.19
CA SER A 31 15.23 13.65 0.88
C SER A 31 14.02 12.88 0.36
N GLY A 32 13.09 12.46 1.23
CA GLY A 32 11.91 11.73 0.82
C GLY A 32 11.09 11.15 1.96
N GLU A 33 10.32 10.12 1.63
CA GLU A 33 9.47 9.42 2.59
C GLU A 33 9.81 7.94 2.63
N HIS A 34 9.83 7.39 3.84
CA HIS A 34 10.12 6.00 4.08
C HIS A 34 8.92 5.34 4.73
N PHE A 35 8.55 4.19 4.19
CA PHE A 35 7.44 3.38 4.65
C PHE A 35 7.96 2.01 5.06
N TYR A 36 7.58 1.59 6.26
CA TYR A 36 8.06 0.38 6.89
C TYR A 36 6.89 -0.51 7.28
N ALA A 37 7.08 -1.82 7.14
CA ALA A 37 6.07 -2.79 7.51
C ALA A 37 6.71 -4.03 8.16
N GLY A 38 5.94 -4.70 9.02
CA GLY A 38 6.34 -5.95 9.67
C GLY A 38 7.49 -5.82 10.67
N HIS A 39 7.64 -4.64 11.30
CA HIS A 39 8.59 -4.40 12.38
C HIS A 39 8.00 -4.78 13.74
N ARG A 40 8.85 -5.03 14.74
CA ARG A 40 8.43 -5.42 16.11
C ARG A 40 8.33 -4.25 17.08
N GLY A 41 9.07 -3.18 16.80
CA GLY A 41 9.16 -2.01 17.64
C GLY A 41 9.85 -0.88 16.91
N VAL A 42 10.15 0.18 17.64
CA VAL A 42 10.86 1.36 17.16
C VAL A 42 12.08 1.55 18.05
N ASP A 43 13.23 1.77 17.45
CA ASP A 43 14.49 2.02 18.16
C ASP A 43 14.49 3.41 18.83
N PRO A 44 15.46 3.74 19.69
CA PRO A 44 15.52 5.03 20.36
C PRO A 44 15.66 6.25 19.43
N ARG A 45 15.98 6.04 18.15
CA ARG A 45 16.07 7.10 17.12
C ARG A 45 14.75 7.30 16.38
N GLY A 46 13.70 6.56 16.74
CA GLY A 46 12.40 6.65 16.09
C GLY A 46 12.29 5.80 14.81
N LEU A 47 13.23 4.88 14.55
CA LEU A 47 13.24 4.04 13.37
C LEU A 47 12.74 2.62 13.66
N PRO A 48 11.95 2.00 12.76
CA PRO A 48 11.51 0.61 12.93
C PRO A 48 12.67 -0.38 13.09
N ASP A 49 12.59 -1.23 14.11
CA ASP A 49 13.53 -2.34 14.32
C ASP A 49 13.24 -3.46 13.30
N THR A 50 14.29 -3.85 12.55
CA THR A 50 14.31 -5.02 11.65
C THR A 50 13.03 -5.17 10.80
N PRO A 51 12.59 -4.12 10.08
CA PRO A 51 11.38 -4.16 9.28
C PRO A 51 11.48 -5.25 8.21
N ARG A 52 10.37 -5.93 7.90
CA ARG A 52 10.33 -6.89 6.79
C ARG A 52 10.29 -6.18 5.45
N VAL A 53 9.65 -5.02 5.40
CA VAL A 53 9.51 -4.18 4.22
C VAL A 53 10.01 -2.78 4.54
N HIS A 54 10.81 -2.21 3.64
CA HIS A 54 11.21 -0.82 3.65
C HIS A 54 11.17 -0.27 2.22
N LEU A 55 10.21 0.63 1.98
CA LEU A 55 10.04 1.36 0.73
C LEU A 55 10.44 2.82 0.96
N SER A 56 11.38 3.30 0.16
CA SER A 56 11.75 4.72 0.12
C SER A 56 11.15 5.34 -1.14
N VAL A 57 10.38 6.42 -0.99
CA VAL A 57 9.83 7.20 -2.09
C VAL A 57 10.53 8.55 -2.11
N MET A 58 11.22 8.85 -3.20
CA MET A 58 11.94 10.12 -3.40
C MET A 58 11.13 10.97 -4.38
N PRO A 59 10.34 11.96 -3.92
CA PRO A 59 9.44 12.70 -4.80
C PRO A 59 10.18 13.49 -5.88
N GLN A 60 11.35 14.04 -5.56
CA GLN A 60 12.18 14.81 -6.50
C GLN A 60 12.67 13.94 -7.67
N GLU A 61 12.96 12.67 -7.40
CA GLU A 61 13.42 11.71 -8.40
C GLU A 61 12.25 10.97 -9.08
N GLN A 62 11.01 11.19 -8.63
CA GLN A 62 9.81 10.44 -9.02
C GLN A 62 10.06 8.92 -8.98
N SER A 63 10.80 8.48 -7.96
CA SER A 63 11.29 7.12 -7.83
C SER A 63 10.80 6.49 -6.52
N ALA A 64 10.59 5.18 -6.58
CA ALA A 64 10.31 4.35 -5.42
C ALA A 64 11.34 3.22 -5.39
N LEU A 65 12.04 3.08 -4.27
CA LEU A 65 13.12 2.14 -4.05
C LEU A 65 12.76 1.20 -2.90
N TRP A 66 12.72 -0.09 -3.19
CA TRP A 66 12.65 -1.12 -2.17
C TRP A 66 14.03 -1.30 -1.54
N THR A 67 14.22 -0.70 -0.37
CA THR A 67 15.46 -0.87 0.42
C THR A 67 15.46 -2.24 1.12
N ARG A 68 14.28 -2.80 1.40
CA ARG A 68 14.09 -4.17 1.90
C ARG A 68 12.73 -4.74 1.52
N GLY A 69 12.71 -6.04 1.22
CA GLY A 69 11.51 -6.73 0.74
C GLY A 69 11.12 -6.26 -0.66
N ASP A 70 9.85 -6.44 -1.02
CA ASP A 70 9.30 -6.06 -2.32
C ASP A 70 7.78 -5.78 -2.23
N GLY A 71 7.18 -5.44 -3.38
CA GLY A 71 5.73 -5.22 -3.50
C GLY A 71 4.89 -6.40 -3.01
N PRO A 72 5.14 -7.65 -3.46
CA PRO A 72 4.45 -8.83 -2.94
C PRO A 72 4.56 -9.01 -1.42
N ASN A 73 5.72 -8.76 -0.81
CA ASN A 73 5.88 -8.81 0.65
C ASN A 73 5.01 -7.76 1.33
N LEU A 74 4.91 -6.55 0.78
CA LEU A 74 4.02 -5.52 1.31
C LEU A 74 2.55 -5.91 1.17
N VAL A 75 2.15 -6.48 0.02
CA VAL A 75 0.79 -7.00 -0.18
C VAL A 75 0.43 -8.04 0.88
N LEU A 76 1.30 -9.04 1.09
CA LEU A 76 1.08 -10.09 2.10
C LEU A 76 1.01 -9.52 3.52
N HIS A 77 1.87 -8.57 3.86
CA HIS A 77 1.83 -7.89 5.16
C HIS A 77 0.49 -7.16 5.35
N LEU A 78 0.05 -6.39 4.36
CA LEU A 78 -1.19 -5.62 4.43
C LEU A 78 -2.43 -6.51 4.47
N MET A 79 -2.46 -7.62 3.73
CA MET A 79 -3.53 -8.61 3.84
C MET A 79 -3.57 -9.26 5.22
N GLY A 80 -2.40 -9.60 5.79
CA GLY A 80 -2.30 -10.13 7.14
C GLY A 80 -2.77 -9.13 8.20
N TRP A 81 -2.37 -7.87 8.07
CA TRP A 81 -2.86 -6.79 8.94
C TRP A 81 -4.38 -6.61 8.82
N ALA A 82 -4.93 -6.58 7.61
CA ALA A 82 -6.37 -6.44 7.39
C ALA A 82 -7.15 -7.58 8.06
N ALA A 83 -6.66 -8.82 7.96
CA ALA A 83 -7.27 -9.98 8.63
C ALA A 83 -7.28 -9.83 10.16
N LEU A 84 -6.25 -9.23 10.78
CA LEU A 84 -6.23 -8.94 12.21
C LEU A 84 -7.26 -7.89 12.62
N GLN A 85 -7.72 -7.05 11.69
CA GLN A 85 -8.81 -6.10 11.88
C GLN A 85 -10.19 -6.70 11.55
N ASN A 86 -10.28 -8.03 11.34
CA ASN A 86 -11.48 -8.72 10.85
C ASN A 86 -11.96 -8.23 9.48
N HIS A 87 -11.07 -7.66 8.67
CA HIS A 87 -11.38 -7.31 7.28
C HIS A 87 -11.12 -8.51 6.38
N ARG A 88 -12.12 -8.93 5.61
CA ARG A 88 -11.97 -9.94 4.58
C ARG A 88 -11.63 -9.27 3.26
N VAL A 89 -10.37 -9.42 2.83
CA VAL A 89 -9.87 -8.88 1.58
C VAL A 89 -9.82 -9.98 0.52
N ARG A 90 -10.30 -9.68 -0.69
CA ARG A 90 -10.15 -10.51 -1.89
C ARG A 90 -9.43 -9.67 -2.96
N LEU A 91 -8.46 -10.28 -3.62
CA LEU A 91 -7.68 -9.64 -4.67
C LEU A 91 -7.68 -10.55 -5.89
N GLU A 92 -8.11 -10.02 -7.03
CA GLU A 92 -8.31 -10.78 -8.26
C GLU A 92 -7.63 -10.11 -9.44
N ALA A 93 -7.10 -10.94 -10.34
CA ALA A 93 -6.63 -10.51 -11.64
C ALA A 93 -7.81 -10.61 -12.62
N VAL A 94 -8.14 -9.49 -13.26
CA VAL A 94 -9.26 -9.36 -14.20
C VAL A 94 -8.70 -8.86 -15.53
N ASN A 95 -9.08 -9.50 -16.63
CA ASN A 95 -8.79 -8.98 -17.96
C ASN A 95 -9.87 -7.98 -18.34
N GLU A 96 -9.47 -6.74 -18.61
CA GLU A 96 -10.33 -5.72 -19.18
C GLU A 96 -10.13 -5.66 -20.71
N PHE A 97 -11.24 -5.50 -21.41
CA PHE A 97 -11.30 -5.45 -22.87
C PHE A 97 -11.83 -4.07 -23.26
N ASP A 98 -10.98 -3.21 -23.80
CA ASP A 98 -11.35 -1.89 -24.27
C ASP A 98 -10.79 -1.59 -25.67
N GLU A 99 -10.99 -0.37 -26.16
CA GLU A 99 -10.53 0.09 -27.47
C GLU A 99 -8.99 0.05 -27.64
N ARG A 100 -8.23 -0.16 -26.55
CA ARG A 100 -6.77 -0.25 -26.54
C ARG A 100 -6.28 -1.70 -26.46
N GLY A 101 -7.20 -2.66 -26.41
CA GLY A 101 -6.93 -4.08 -26.36
C GLY A 101 -6.95 -4.65 -24.94
N ASP A 102 -6.64 -5.94 -24.87
CA ASP A 102 -6.67 -6.72 -23.63
C ASP A 102 -5.58 -6.24 -22.68
N HIS A 103 -5.99 -5.83 -21.48
CA HIS A 103 -5.04 -5.46 -20.44
C HIS A 103 -5.46 -6.00 -19.08
N LEU A 104 -4.44 -6.40 -18.32
CA LEU A 104 -4.64 -6.97 -16.99
C LEU A 104 -4.82 -5.86 -15.96
N VAL A 105 -5.91 -5.94 -15.20
CA VAL A 105 -6.24 -5.06 -14.08
C VAL A 105 -6.42 -5.92 -12.83
N TYR A 106 -6.10 -5.37 -11.67
CA TYR A 106 -6.30 -6.01 -10.39
C TYR A 106 -7.48 -5.35 -9.67
N GLU A 107 -8.43 -6.16 -9.23
CA GLU A 107 -9.57 -5.74 -8.41
C GLU A 107 -9.38 -6.22 -6.98
N ALA A 108 -9.36 -5.28 -6.03
CA ALA A 108 -9.38 -5.57 -4.61
C ALA A 108 -10.77 -5.24 -4.06
N SER A 109 -11.34 -6.17 -3.30
CA SER A 109 -12.56 -5.96 -2.52
C SER A 109 -12.28 -6.21 -1.04
N LEU A 110 -12.92 -5.43 -0.18
CA LEU A 110 -12.84 -5.54 1.27
C LEU A 110 -14.24 -5.57 1.83
N HIS A 111 -14.49 -6.57 2.67
CA HIS A 111 -15.69 -6.70 3.48
C HIS A 111 -15.32 -6.62 4.96
N ALA A 112 -15.77 -5.58 5.63
CA ALA A 112 -15.74 -5.41 7.08
C ALA A 112 -17.16 -5.55 7.64
N VAL A 113 -17.29 -5.47 8.96
CA VAL A 113 -18.60 -5.57 9.64
C VAL A 113 -19.55 -4.46 9.17
N ASP A 114 -19.03 -3.24 9.05
CA ASP A 114 -19.84 -2.05 8.76
C ASP A 114 -19.50 -1.39 7.41
N SER A 115 -18.56 -1.94 6.64
CA SER A 115 -18.13 -1.35 5.37
C SER A 115 -17.84 -2.38 4.29
N VAL A 116 -18.18 -2.03 3.05
CA VAL A 116 -17.79 -2.76 1.86
C VAL A 116 -17.13 -1.75 0.91
N ALA A 117 -15.92 -2.07 0.46
CA ALA A 117 -15.18 -1.24 -0.46
C ALA A 117 -14.61 -2.09 -1.59
N SER A 118 -14.48 -1.50 -2.77
CA SER A 118 -13.73 -2.06 -3.88
C SER A 118 -12.84 -1.01 -4.55
N ALA A 119 -11.73 -1.45 -5.12
CA ALA A 119 -10.83 -0.62 -5.89
C ALA A 119 -10.14 -1.42 -7.00
N ARG A 120 -9.88 -0.75 -8.12
CA ARG A 120 -9.12 -1.30 -9.25
C ARG A 120 -7.81 -0.54 -9.47
N ALA A 121 -6.79 -1.25 -9.93
CA ALA A 121 -5.52 -0.67 -10.35
C ALA A 121 -4.75 -1.61 -11.31
N GLY A 122 -3.76 -1.08 -12.02
CA GLY A 122 -2.88 -1.87 -12.90
C GLY A 122 -1.87 -2.76 -12.16
N ASP A 123 -1.81 -2.70 -10.83
CA ASP A 123 -0.98 -3.58 -10.01
C ASP A 123 -1.69 -3.95 -8.69
N PRO A 124 -1.39 -5.13 -8.12
CA PRO A 124 -2.08 -5.64 -6.93
C PRO A 124 -1.88 -4.78 -5.69
N LEU A 125 -0.71 -4.17 -5.54
CA LEU A 125 -0.39 -3.34 -4.37
C LEU A 125 -1.26 -2.09 -4.34
N ARG A 126 -1.39 -1.40 -5.47
CA ARG A 126 -2.27 -0.23 -5.58
C ARG A 126 -3.73 -0.57 -5.36
N ALA A 127 -4.21 -1.66 -5.95
CA ALA A 127 -5.61 -2.08 -5.76
C ALA A 127 -5.88 -2.31 -4.27
N LEU A 128 -4.98 -3.02 -3.59
CA LEU A 128 -5.06 -3.27 -2.16
C LEU A 128 -4.98 -1.99 -1.31
N LEU A 129 -3.99 -1.13 -1.54
CA LEU A 129 -3.84 0.11 -0.78
C LEU A 129 -5.09 0.99 -0.90
N ARG A 130 -5.62 1.16 -2.12
CA ARG A 130 -6.82 1.94 -2.38
C ARG A 130 -8.04 1.39 -1.66
N VAL A 131 -8.25 0.06 -1.67
CA VAL A 131 -9.41 -0.52 -0.99
C VAL A 131 -9.29 -0.38 0.53
N LEU A 132 -8.08 -0.53 1.09
CA LEU A 132 -7.84 -0.34 2.52
C LEU A 132 -8.04 1.11 2.94
N VAL A 133 -7.57 2.08 2.15
CA VAL A 133 -7.79 3.51 2.41
C VAL A 133 -9.29 3.85 2.34
N ARG A 134 -9.99 3.40 1.29
CA ARG A 134 -11.44 3.66 1.14
C ARG A 134 -12.25 3.11 2.31
N ALA A 135 -11.91 1.92 2.81
CA ALA A 135 -12.59 1.29 3.94
C ALA A 135 -12.43 2.05 5.28
N HIS A 136 -11.47 2.96 5.39
CA HIS A 136 -11.24 3.78 6.60
C HIS A 136 -11.72 5.24 6.45
N VAL A 137 -12.09 5.66 5.25
CA VAL A 137 -12.58 7.03 4.97
C VAL A 137 -14.12 7.08 4.86
N GLY A 138 -14.77 5.95 4.56
CA GLY A 138 -16.23 5.81 4.49
C GLY A 138 -16.81 5.28 5.79
#